data_AF-A0A1H7JSV6-F1
#
_entry.id   AF-A0A1H7JSV6-F1
#
_cell.length_a   1.000
_cell.length_b   1.000
_cell.length_c   1.000
_cell.angle_alpha   90.00
_cell.angle_beta   90.00
_cell.angle_gamma   90.00
#
_symmetry.space_group_name_H-M   'P 1'
#
loop_
_entity.id
_entity.type
_entity.pdbx_description
1 polymer ?
#
loop_
_entity_poly.entity_id
_entity_poly.type
_entity_poly.pdbx_seq_one_letter_code
_entity_poly.pdbx_strand_id
1 'polypeptide(L)'
;MSPLRSLAPRALTTTLAGVLLLTSVAPLQAQDKPEGRGAMMRAAAEQARQKQDDNRAQHQEQRQQQQERQNEQRAQAQQQAEQRNQQRAEAMRAQQDQRQQQQERQNEQRAQAQQRADQMRQQAEQRDQQRGDQMRQLRERNEQQQAQRQQLADQDRRRQADQRNQLLQQRRDQQQQEQQEQQQRDANREQSQRQQRFADQQRRQQQRDGTDQRVRDLQVRNENDALRQRLDQQRQANQRQDQDRRDRGRNEGPLPLGMGDPVPRDGGRPPIADRGDRTGRDDRQPLPPDRRGGPAIPPRDRGDRGDDRDGRRNDELQRLSREQQERRIRDERQRAEQYRRNQDERRRLAEQRTRDLERQRRYAQYRYQQDYYRRLYAQQARWQARGYDYNRDPYYYTPASYRYGWGGVSYETNRYGADLLRQAVNYGYSEGFEAGRADRQDGWGFSYDTPYAYQDANYGYYGYYVSQGTYNHYFREGFRRGYEDGYYSRYRYGTRESNGSYVVLGAVLGTILGLSLLNN
;
A
#
# COMPACT_ATOMS: atom_id res chain seq x y z
N MET A 1 26.33 -31.74 36.04
CA MET A 1 25.89 -31.81 37.45
C MET A 1 24.38 -31.99 37.46
N SER A 2 23.93 -33.20 37.79
CA SER A 2 22.51 -33.58 37.95
C SER A 2 22.01 -33.21 39.38
N PRO A 3 20.76 -33.53 39.81
CA PRO A 3 19.72 -32.53 40.10
C PRO A 3 19.13 -32.64 41.53
N LEU A 4 18.19 -31.77 41.91
CA LEU A 4 17.33 -31.92 43.10
C LEU A 4 15.86 -31.77 42.64
N ARG A 5 15.07 -32.85 42.53
CA ARG A 5 14.19 -33.52 43.54
C ARG A 5 13.21 -32.54 44.22
N SER A 6 11.92 -32.54 43.86
CA SER A 6 10.84 -33.48 44.26
C SER A 6 10.39 -33.32 45.72
N LEU A 7 9.08 -33.11 45.95
CA LEU A 7 8.28 -33.81 46.96
C LEU A 7 6.78 -33.47 46.81
N ALA A 8 5.95 -34.51 46.71
CA ALA A 8 4.49 -34.48 46.86
C ALA A 8 4.11 -35.20 48.18
N PRO A 9 2.96 -34.89 48.81
CA PRO A 9 2.59 -35.51 50.08
C PRO A 9 1.87 -36.86 49.90
N ARG A 10 2.26 -37.83 50.72
CA ARG A 10 1.61 -39.15 50.90
C ARG A 10 0.53 -39.08 51.98
N ALA A 11 -0.60 -39.74 51.71
CA ALA A 11 -1.64 -40.05 52.69
C ALA A 11 -1.19 -41.19 53.62
N LEU A 12 -1.55 -41.08 54.90
CA LEU A 12 -1.35 -42.12 55.91
C LEU A 12 -2.70 -42.76 56.24
N THR A 13 -2.80 -44.05 55.97
CA THR A 13 -3.82 -44.98 56.47
C THR A 13 -3.30 -45.64 57.75
N THR A 14 -4.07 -45.55 58.83
CA THR A 14 -3.76 -46.24 60.09
C THR A 14 -4.76 -47.37 60.29
N THR A 15 -4.26 -48.60 60.39
CA THR A 15 -4.99 -49.81 60.78
C THR A 15 -4.18 -50.47 61.88
N LEU A 16 -4.81 -50.76 63.04
CA LEU A 16 -4.20 -51.57 64.09
C LEU A 16 -5.27 -52.47 64.73
N ALA A 17 -5.02 -53.78 64.63
CA ALA A 17 -5.57 -54.87 65.44
C ALA A 17 -5.17 -54.67 66.93
N GLY A 18 -5.82 -55.19 67.97
CA GLY A 18 -6.42 -56.51 68.20
C GLY A 18 -5.66 -57.18 69.36
N VAL A 19 -6.28 -57.38 70.53
CA VAL A 19 -5.74 -58.17 71.66
C VAL A 19 -6.88 -58.92 72.38
N LEU A 20 -6.57 -60.16 72.76
CA LEU A 20 -7.38 -61.28 73.25
C LEU A 20 -7.44 -61.41 74.80
N LEU A 21 -8.46 -62.16 75.26
CA LEU A 21 -8.51 -63.13 76.39
C LEU A 21 -8.52 -62.67 77.87
N LEU A 22 -9.54 -63.11 78.63
CA LEU A 22 -9.46 -64.25 79.58
C LEU A 22 -10.77 -64.47 80.37
N THR A 23 -11.25 -65.71 80.34
CA THR A 23 -12.32 -66.30 81.16
C THR A 23 -11.74 -66.90 82.45
N SER A 24 -12.47 -66.85 83.56
CA SER A 24 -12.28 -67.80 84.67
C SER A 24 -13.61 -68.13 85.35
N VAL A 25 -13.81 -69.43 85.59
CA VAL A 25 -14.95 -70.08 86.24
C VAL A 25 -14.37 -70.89 87.40
N ALA A 26 -15.00 -70.87 88.58
CA ALA A 26 -14.85 -71.91 89.59
C ALA A 26 -16.06 -71.93 90.57
N PRO A 27 -16.35 -73.07 91.24
CA PRO A 27 -17.69 -73.43 91.69
C PRO A 27 -17.89 -73.61 93.22
N LEU A 28 -19.15 -73.84 93.58
CA LEU A 28 -19.76 -74.50 94.76
C LEU A 28 -18.92 -74.77 96.03
N GLN A 29 -19.47 -74.37 97.18
CA GLN A 29 -19.50 -75.20 98.40
C GLN A 29 -20.79 -74.94 99.19
N ALA A 30 -21.41 -76.02 99.67
CA ALA A 30 -22.63 -76.08 100.46
C ALA A 30 -22.28 -76.47 101.91
N GLN A 31 -22.96 -75.91 102.91
CA GLN A 31 -23.44 -76.65 104.09
C GLN A 31 -24.28 -75.82 105.07
N ASP A 32 -25.20 -76.56 105.70
CA ASP A 32 -25.86 -76.39 107.00
C ASP A 32 -27.17 -75.58 107.16
N LYS A 33 -28.21 -76.36 107.50
CA LYS A 33 -29.49 -75.99 108.15
C LYS A 33 -29.22 -75.75 109.66
N PRO A 34 -30.01 -74.93 110.39
CA PRO A 34 -31.21 -75.50 111.00
C PRO A 34 -32.45 -74.57 111.08
N GLU A 35 -33.57 -75.28 111.07
CA GLU A 35 -34.92 -75.07 111.59
C GLU A 35 -35.24 -73.81 112.45
N GLY A 36 -36.28 -73.08 112.01
CA GLY A 36 -36.95 -72.02 112.76
C GLY A 36 -37.96 -71.23 111.91
N ARG A 37 -38.83 -71.94 111.17
CA ARG A 37 -39.53 -71.44 109.96
C ARG A 37 -40.80 -70.59 110.17
N GLY A 38 -41.25 -70.32 111.40
CA GLY A 38 -42.52 -69.63 111.65
C GLY A 38 -42.41 -68.14 112.01
N ALA A 39 -41.49 -67.79 112.93
CA ALA A 39 -41.29 -66.41 113.39
C ALA A 39 -40.28 -65.63 112.52
N MET A 40 -39.28 -66.33 111.95
CA MET A 40 -38.29 -65.72 111.06
C MET A 40 -38.87 -65.24 109.73
N MET A 41 -39.97 -65.80 109.22
CA MET A 41 -40.55 -65.35 107.95
C MET A 41 -41.25 -63.98 108.07
N ARG A 42 -41.74 -63.58 109.25
CA ARG A 42 -42.28 -62.22 109.46
C ARG A 42 -41.15 -61.20 109.66
N ALA A 43 -40.14 -61.53 110.46
CA ALA A 43 -38.95 -60.67 110.62
C ALA A 43 -38.13 -60.55 109.32
N ALA A 44 -38.03 -61.62 108.52
CA ALA A 44 -37.37 -61.59 107.21
C ALA A 44 -38.21 -60.85 106.16
N ALA A 45 -39.55 -60.90 106.23
CA ALA A 45 -40.42 -60.10 105.37
C ALA A 45 -40.34 -58.60 105.72
N GLU A 46 -40.23 -58.23 107.00
CA GLU A 46 -39.99 -56.84 107.42
C GLU A 46 -38.58 -56.37 107.05
N GLN A 47 -37.53 -57.16 107.27
CA GLN A 47 -36.19 -56.85 106.78
C GLN A 47 -36.13 -56.76 105.25
N ALA A 48 -36.89 -57.58 104.52
CA ALA A 48 -36.95 -57.51 103.06
C ALA A 48 -37.68 -56.24 102.57
N ARG A 49 -38.74 -55.81 103.27
CA ARG A 49 -39.41 -54.52 103.00
C ARG A 49 -38.50 -53.34 103.30
N GLN A 50 -37.81 -53.36 104.44
CA GLN A 50 -36.87 -52.31 104.80
C GLN A 50 -35.70 -52.23 103.81
N LYS A 51 -35.14 -53.37 103.38
CA LYS A 51 -34.13 -53.39 102.31
C LYS A 51 -34.68 -52.93 100.96
N GLN A 52 -35.96 -53.19 100.64
CA GLN A 52 -36.57 -52.68 99.42
C GLN A 52 -36.78 -51.16 99.47
N ASP A 53 -37.16 -50.62 100.62
CA ASP A 53 -37.34 -49.18 100.82
C ASP A 53 -35.98 -48.46 100.83
N ASP A 54 -34.95 -49.03 101.46
CA ASP A 54 -33.56 -48.55 101.40
C ASP A 54 -33.03 -48.58 99.97
N ASN A 55 -33.26 -49.67 99.22
CA ASN A 55 -32.88 -49.75 97.80
C ASN A 55 -33.65 -48.73 96.93
N ARG A 56 -34.92 -48.45 97.23
CA ARG A 56 -35.71 -47.43 96.53
C ARG A 56 -35.19 -46.03 96.85
N ALA A 57 -34.84 -45.75 98.10
CA ALA A 57 -34.26 -44.48 98.52
C ALA A 57 -32.90 -44.28 97.84
N GLN A 58 -32.00 -45.27 97.88
CA GLN A 58 -30.71 -45.22 97.17
C GLN A 58 -30.88 -45.04 95.66
N HIS A 59 -31.86 -45.71 95.05
CA HIS A 59 -32.11 -45.56 93.62
C HIS A 59 -32.75 -44.21 93.25
N GLN A 60 -33.52 -43.60 94.15
CA GLN A 60 -34.00 -42.21 93.98
C GLN A 60 -32.83 -41.22 94.10
N GLU A 61 -31.96 -41.39 95.08
CA GLU A 61 -30.80 -40.54 95.29
C GLU A 61 -29.80 -40.63 94.11
N GLN A 62 -29.53 -41.85 93.60
CA GLN A 62 -28.71 -42.02 92.40
C GLN A 62 -29.32 -41.33 91.16
N ARG A 63 -30.66 -41.35 91.01
CA ARG A 63 -31.32 -40.65 89.92
C ARG A 63 -31.24 -39.13 90.08
N GLN A 64 -31.37 -38.61 91.30
CA GLN A 64 -31.18 -37.18 91.58
C GLN A 64 -29.74 -36.74 91.27
N GLN A 65 -28.74 -37.47 91.77
CA GLN A 65 -27.33 -37.18 91.44
C GLN A 65 -27.03 -37.29 89.93
N GLN A 66 -27.67 -38.24 89.24
CA GLN A 66 -27.51 -38.36 87.78
C GLN A 66 -28.17 -37.19 87.04
N GLN A 67 -29.33 -36.71 87.49
CA GLN A 67 -29.98 -35.51 86.94
C GLN A 67 -29.16 -34.24 87.20
N GLU A 68 -28.61 -34.07 88.40
CA GLU A 68 -27.73 -32.95 88.74
C GLU A 68 -26.50 -32.93 87.84
N ARG A 69 -25.79 -34.07 87.68
CA ARG A 69 -24.66 -34.16 86.75
C ARG A 69 -25.04 -33.84 85.30
N GLN A 70 -26.23 -34.26 84.85
CA GLN A 70 -26.72 -33.92 83.51
C GLN A 70 -27.00 -32.42 83.38
N ASN A 71 -27.56 -31.78 84.41
CA ASN A 71 -27.83 -30.35 84.41
C ASN A 71 -26.53 -29.53 84.44
N GLU A 72 -25.54 -29.93 85.24
CA GLU A 72 -24.21 -29.31 85.26
C GLU A 72 -23.50 -29.43 83.90
N GLN A 73 -23.54 -30.61 83.27
CA GLN A 73 -22.98 -30.81 81.93
C GLN A 73 -23.67 -29.92 80.88
N ARG A 74 -25.00 -29.75 80.97
CA ARG A 74 -25.75 -28.84 80.08
C ARG A 74 -25.37 -27.38 80.31
N ALA A 75 -25.23 -26.94 81.55
CA ALA A 75 -24.80 -25.58 81.88
C ALA A 75 -23.38 -25.29 81.37
N GLN A 76 -22.44 -26.23 81.55
CA GLN A 76 -21.07 -26.11 81.02
C GLN A 76 -21.07 -26.07 79.48
N ALA A 77 -21.88 -26.92 78.82
CA ALA A 77 -22.00 -26.90 77.37
C ALA A 77 -22.58 -25.58 76.84
N GLN A 78 -23.54 -24.99 77.54
CA GLN A 78 -24.11 -23.67 77.20
C GLN A 78 -23.05 -22.57 77.33
N GLN A 79 -22.30 -22.53 78.43
CA GLN A 79 -21.22 -21.56 78.61
C GLN A 79 -20.13 -21.69 77.53
N GLN A 80 -19.74 -22.91 77.17
CA GLN A 80 -18.79 -23.13 76.08
C GLN A 80 -19.35 -22.70 74.72
N ALA A 81 -20.64 -22.91 74.46
CA ALA A 81 -21.29 -22.46 73.23
C ALA A 81 -21.34 -20.92 73.14
N GLU A 82 -21.63 -20.24 74.26
CA GLU A 82 -21.60 -18.78 74.33
C GLU A 82 -20.20 -18.22 74.07
N GLN A 83 -19.16 -18.80 74.68
CA GLN A 83 -17.77 -18.40 74.43
C GLN A 83 -17.37 -18.58 72.96
N ARG A 84 -17.74 -19.70 72.34
CA ARG A 84 -17.49 -19.92 70.89
C ARG A 84 -18.23 -18.91 70.02
N ASN A 85 -19.45 -18.54 70.38
CA ASN A 85 -20.21 -17.53 69.65
C ASN A 85 -19.59 -16.14 69.78
N GLN A 86 -19.09 -15.77 70.96
CA GLN A 86 -18.35 -14.52 71.18
C GLN A 86 -17.07 -14.49 70.34
N GLN A 87 -16.25 -15.54 70.39
CA GLN A 87 -15.02 -15.65 69.58
C GLN A 87 -15.32 -15.56 68.08
N ARG A 88 -16.40 -16.19 67.62
CA ARG A 88 -16.82 -16.12 66.21
C ARG A 88 -17.26 -14.71 65.81
N ALA A 89 -17.97 -14.00 66.69
CA ALA A 89 -18.38 -12.61 66.45
C ALA A 89 -17.17 -11.67 66.38
N GLU A 90 -16.18 -11.84 67.25
CA GLU A 90 -14.92 -11.08 67.23
C GLU A 90 -14.11 -11.36 65.97
N ALA A 91 -13.97 -12.63 65.57
CA ALA A 91 -13.30 -13.00 64.33
C ALA A 91 -13.96 -12.38 63.09
N MET A 92 -15.31 -12.33 63.05
CA MET A 92 -16.05 -11.67 61.98
C MET A 92 -15.81 -10.16 61.93
N ARG A 93 -15.76 -9.48 63.09
CA ARG A 93 -15.43 -8.04 63.17
C ARG A 93 -14.01 -7.77 62.67
N ALA A 94 -13.02 -8.53 63.16
CA ALA A 94 -11.63 -8.41 62.70
C ALA A 94 -11.50 -8.64 61.18
N GLN A 95 -12.27 -9.57 60.61
CA GLN A 95 -12.29 -9.80 59.16
C GLN A 95 -12.95 -8.65 58.38
N GLN A 96 -13.95 -7.97 58.95
CA GLN A 96 -14.55 -6.79 58.34
C GLN A 96 -13.55 -5.62 58.35
N ASP A 97 -12.87 -5.39 59.47
CA ASP A 97 -11.87 -4.32 59.60
C ASP A 97 -10.70 -4.52 58.61
N GLN A 98 -10.22 -5.75 58.47
CA GLN A 98 -9.19 -6.08 57.47
C GLN A 98 -9.65 -5.78 56.04
N ARG A 99 -10.93 -6.06 55.71
CA ARG A 99 -11.48 -5.74 54.38
C ARG A 99 -11.59 -4.23 54.15
N GLN A 100 -12.02 -3.48 55.15
CA GLN A 100 -12.09 -2.01 55.08
C GLN A 100 -10.69 -1.42 54.86
N GLN A 101 -9.69 -1.84 55.63
CA GLN A 101 -8.31 -1.38 55.45
C GLN A 101 -7.72 -1.75 54.09
N GLN A 102 -8.04 -2.93 53.55
CA GLN A 102 -7.63 -3.28 52.18
C GLN A 102 -8.28 -2.39 51.14
N GLN A 103 -9.55 -2.04 51.32
CA GLN A 103 -10.28 -1.16 50.41
C GLN A 103 -9.73 0.27 50.45
N GLU A 104 -9.42 0.78 51.64
CA GLU A 104 -8.76 2.09 51.82
C GLU A 104 -7.41 2.14 51.12
N ARG A 105 -6.54 1.13 51.33
CA ARG A 105 -5.25 1.04 50.62
C ARG A 105 -5.41 1.00 49.10
N GLN A 106 -6.41 0.31 48.58
CA GLN A 106 -6.69 0.29 47.14
C GLN A 106 -7.16 1.65 46.63
N ASN A 107 -7.99 2.36 47.41
CA ASN A 107 -8.46 3.70 47.05
C ASN A 107 -7.30 4.72 47.06
N GLU A 108 -6.41 4.66 48.05
CA GLU A 108 -5.21 5.50 48.10
C GLU A 108 -4.28 5.23 46.91
N GLN A 109 -4.04 3.98 46.55
CA GLN A 109 -3.25 3.62 45.37
C GLN A 109 -3.88 4.15 44.08
N ARG A 110 -5.21 4.08 43.95
CA ARG A 110 -5.93 4.65 42.80
C ARG A 110 -5.79 6.17 42.74
N ALA A 111 -5.91 6.86 43.87
CA ALA A 111 -5.73 8.31 43.94
C ALA A 111 -4.31 8.72 43.56
N GLN A 112 -3.29 8.02 44.06
CA GLN A 112 -1.89 8.27 43.67
C GLN A 112 -1.63 7.99 42.18
N ALA A 113 -2.22 6.93 41.62
CA ALA A 113 -2.12 6.62 40.21
C ALA A 113 -2.77 7.71 39.33
N GLN A 114 -3.93 8.24 39.75
CA GLN A 114 -4.59 9.36 39.08
C GLN A 114 -3.72 10.62 39.10
N GLN A 115 -3.15 10.99 40.26
CA GLN A 115 -2.25 12.13 40.36
C GLN A 115 -1.03 12.01 39.44
N ARG A 116 -0.42 10.81 39.35
CA ARG A 116 0.69 10.56 38.42
C ARG A 116 0.26 10.65 36.96
N ALA A 117 -0.94 10.18 36.63
CA ALA A 117 -1.48 10.28 35.28
C ALA A 117 -1.71 11.74 34.88
N ASP A 118 -2.25 12.56 35.78
CA ASP A 118 -2.47 13.99 35.56
C ASP A 118 -1.15 14.76 35.40
N GLN A 119 -0.13 14.44 36.20
CA GLN A 119 1.22 15.01 36.02
C GLN A 119 1.82 14.64 34.66
N MET A 120 1.71 13.39 34.22
CA MET A 120 2.18 12.97 32.89
C MET A 120 1.41 13.67 31.77
N ARG A 121 0.10 13.88 31.94
CA ARG A 121 -0.72 14.61 30.97
C ARG A 121 -0.27 16.06 30.84
N GLN A 122 -0.05 16.76 31.96
CA GLN A 122 0.47 18.13 31.95
C GLN A 122 1.85 18.20 31.27
N GLN A 123 2.74 17.24 31.55
CA GLN A 123 4.05 17.18 30.92
C GLN A 123 3.95 16.89 29.41
N ALA A 124 3.00 16.07 28.98
CA ALA A 124 2.75 15.80 27.57
C ALA A 124 2.21 17.05 26.86
N GLU A 125 1.26 17.77 27.45
CA GLU A 125 0.71 19.01 26.91
C GLU A 125 1.81 20.08 26.74
N GLN A 126 2.74 20.21 27.70
CA GLN A 126 3.90 21.11 27.56
C GLN A 126 4.82 20.71 26.40
N ARG A 127 5.08 19.41 26.21
CA ARG A 127 5.89 18.92 25.08
C ARG A 127 5.23 19.18 23.74
N ASP A 128 3.91 19.01 23.67
CA ASP A 128 3.14 19.26 22.45
C ASP A 128 3.12 20.76 22.11
N GLN A 129 3.03 21.65 23.10
CA GLN A 129 3.19 23.09 22.90
C GLN A 129 4.58 23.44 22.35
N GLN A 130 5.64 22.94 22.99
CA GLN A 130 7.02 23.15 22.51
C GLN A 130 7.23 22.64 21.08
N ARG A 131 6.67 21.48 20.76
CA ARG A 131 6.73 20.91 19.41
C ARG A 131 5.94 21.74 18.41
N GLY A 132 4.77 22.24 18.80
CA GLY A 132 3.97 23.16 17.99
C GLY A 132 4.74 24.44 17.64
N ASP A 133 5.45 25.01 18.59
CA ASP A 133 6.25 26.22 18.39
C ASP A 133 7.47 25.96 17.51
N GLN A 134 8.16 24.83 17.69
CA GLN A 134 9.25 24.42 16.80
C GLN A 134 8.75 24.24 15.35
N MET A 135 7.56 23.64 15.16
CA MET A 135 6.97 23.46 13.84
C MET A 135 6.56 24.80 13.20
N ARG A 136 6.06 25.76 13.98
CA ARG A 136 5.79 27.13 13.50
C ARG A 136 7.07 27.81 13.01
N GLN A 137 8.15 27.74 13.79
CA GLN A 137 9.45 28.29 13.39
C GLN A 137 10.03 27.61 12.13
N LEU A 138 9.89 26.29 12.01
CA LEU A 138 10.29 25.54 10.81
C LEU A 138 9.48 25.97 9.57
N ARG A 139 8.18 26.19 9.74
CA ARG A 139 7.31 26.67 8.67
C ARG A 139 7.69 28.08 8.22
N GLU A 140 7.88 29.00 9.17
CA GLU A 140 8.35 30.36 8.87
C GLU A 140 9.69 30.36 8.14
N ARG A 141 10.66 29.54 8.59
CA ARG A 141 11.95 29.41 7.90
C ARG A 141 11.80 28.88 6.48
N ASN A 142 10.93 27.89 6.26
CA ASN A 142 10.66 27.35 4.94
C ASN A 142 9.97 28.37 4.03
N GLU A 143 9.01 29.14 4.55
CA GLU A 143 8.34 30.20 3.82
C GLU A 143 9.33 31.32 3.42
N GLN A 144 10.24 31.71 4.32
CA GLN A 144 11.33 32.65 4.01
C GLN A 144 12.27 32.11 2.91
N GLN A 145 12.66 30.84 2.99
CA GLN A 145 13.50 30.22 1.95
C GLN A 145 12.79 30.15 0.59
N GLN A 146 11.48 29.88 0.58
CA GLN A 146 10.69 29.89 -0.65
C GLN A 146 10.58 31.30 -1.25
N ALA A 147 10.33 32.31 -0.43
CA ALA A 147 10.30 33.70 -0.87
C ALA A 147 11.65 34.12 -1.49
N GLN A 148 12.76 33.72 -0.87
CA GLN A 148 14.10 34.01 -1.40
C GLN A 148 14.35 33.31 -2.75
N ARG A 149 13.90 32.06 -2.91
CA ARG A 149 13.99 31.34 -4.20
C ARG A 149 13.14 32.00 -5.29
N GLN A 150 11.95 32.48 -4.94
CA GLN A 150 11.09 33.21 -5.88
C GLN A 150 11.74 34.51 -6.34
N GLN A 151 12.31 35.29 -5.41
CA GLN A 151 13.05 36.51 -5.75
C GLN A 151 14.23 36.23 -6.70
N LEU A 152 14.99 35.16 -6.45
CA LEU A 152 16.11 34.77 -7.32
C LEU A 152 15.62 34.35 -8.72
N ALA A 153 14.55 33.55 -8.78
CA ALA A 153 13.96 33.13 -10.05
C ALA A 153 13.41 34.31 -10.85
N ASP A 154 12.83 35.32 -10.19
CA ASP A 154 12.33 36.53 -10.85
C ASP A 154 13.48 37.40 -11.35
N GLN A 155 14.61 37.48 -10.63
CA GLN A 155 15.82 38.14 -11.13
C GLN A 155 16.38 37.45 -12.37
N ASP A 156 16.43 36.12 -12.38
CA ASP A 156 16.90 35.35 -13.53
C ASP A 156 15.99 35.54 -14.75
N ARG A 157 14.66 35.56 -14.55
CA ARG A 157 13.72 35.87 -15.64
C ARG A 157 13.93 37.26 -16.22
N ARG A 158 14.20 38.27 -15.39
CA ARG A 158 14.51 39.62 -15.86
C ARG A 158 15.79 39.64 -16.69
N ARG A 159 16.86 39.00 -16.22
CA ARG A 159 18.12 38.87 -16.97
C ARG A 159 17.92 38.18 -18.32
N GLN A 160 17.15 37.10 -18.35
CA GLN A 160 16.84 36.39 -19.60
C GLN A 160 16.00 37.25 -20.56
N ALA A 161 15.04 38.02 -20.04
CA ALA A 161 14.25 38.94 -20.85
C ALA A 161 15.13 40.06 -21.45
N ASP A 162 16.06 40.60 -20.67
CA ASP A 162 17.00 41.62 -21.13
C ASP A 162 17.95 41.06 -22.21
N GLN A 163 18.49 39.85 -22.01
CA GLN A 163 19.31 39.17 -23.04
C GLN A 163 18.51 38.91 -24.32
N ARG A 164 17.25 38.48 -24.21
CA ARG A 164 16.39 38.27 -25.36
C ARG A 164 16.11 39.57 -26.11
N ASN A 165 15.87 40.67 -25.39
CA ASN A 165 15.67 41.98 -26.00
C ASN A 165 16.92 42.49 -26.71
N GLN A 166 18.11 42.28 -26.12
CA GLN A 166 19.38 42.60 -26.78
C GLN A 166 19.58 41.81 -28.08
N LEU A 167 19.28 40.51 -28.08
CA LEU A 167 19.37 39.68 -29.28
C LEU A 167 18.39 40.12 -30.37
N LEU A 168 17.16 40.49 -29.98
CA LEU A 168 16.16 41.02 -30.90
C LEU A 168 16.61 42.35 -31.51
N GLN A 169 17.26 43.22 -30.72
CA GLN A 169 17.81 44.47 -31.21
C GLN A 169 18.93 44.22 -32.23
N GLN A 170 19.90 43.37 -31.90
CA GLN A 170 20.97 42.99 -32.83
C GLN A 170 20.44 42.43 -34.15
N ARG A 171 19.38 41.62 -34.09
CA ARG A 171 18.74 41.06 -35.29
C ARG A 171 18.05 42.13 -36.14
N ARG A 172 17.42 43.13 -35.52
CA ARG A 172 16.86 44.28 -36.26
C ARG A 172 17.95 45.09 -36.94
N ASP A 173 19.04 45.34 -36.23
CA ASP A 173 20.16 46.13 -36.76
C ASP A 173 20.82 45.39 -37.94
N GLN A 174 21.00 44.07 -37.85
CA GLN A 174 21.45 43.23 -38.98
C GLN A 174 20.50 43.31 -40.18
N GLN A 175 19.18 43.20 -39.96
CA GLN A 175 18.21 43.30 -41.05
C GLN A 175 18.23 44.68 -41.72
N GLN A 176 18.44 45.76 -40.96
CA GLN A 176 18.59 47.10 -41.53
C GLN A 176 19.85 47.20 -42.37
N GLN A 177 20.96 46.63 -41.91
CA GLN A 177 22.22 46.60 -42.65
C GLN A 177 22.11 45.80 -43.96
N GLU A 178 21.48 44.61 -43.92
CA GLU A 178 21.20 43.81 -45.11
C GLU A 178 20.34 44.56 -46.12
N GLN A 179 19.32 45.30 -45.67
CA GLN A 179 18.48 46.12 -46.54
C GLN A 179 19.29 47.25 -47.20
N GLN A 180 20.18 47.91 -46.46
CA GLN A 180 21.05 48.95 -47.01
C GLN A 180 22.04 48.38 -48.04
N GLU A 181 22.65 47.23 -47.75
CA GLU A 181 23.52 46.54 -48.71
C GLU A 181 22.77 46.14 -49.97
N GLN A 182 21.53 45.65 -49.84
CA GLN A 182 20.72 45.27 -50.98
C GLN A 182 20.37 46.48 -51.84
N GLN A 183 20.00 47.61 -51.23
CA GLN A 183 19.78 48.86 -51.95
C GLN A 183 21.04 49.34 -52.69
N GLN A 184 22.23 49.21 -52.08
CA GLN A 184 23.50 49.53 -52.75
C GLN A 184 23.80 48.59 -53.92
N ARG A 185 23.56 47.28 -53.76
CA ARG A 185 23.73 46.30 -54.83
C ARG A 185 22.80 46.59 -56.00
N ASP A 186 21.55 46.92 -55.72
CA ASP A 186 20.57 47.26 -56.74
C ASP A 186 20.95 48.57 -57.46
N ALA A 187 21.37 49.60 -56.72
CA ALA A 187 21.88 50.85 -57.29
C ALA A 187 23.13 50.64 -58.19
N ASN A 188 24.08 49.82 -57.73
CA ASN A 188 25.27 49.48 -58.52
C ASN A 188 24.91 48.69 -59.79
N ARG A 189 23.91 47.81 -59.69
CA ARG A 189 23.41 47.03 -60.83
C ARG A 189 22.74 47.94 -61.85
N GLU A 190 21.92 48.90 -61.41
CA GLU A 190 21.34 49.91 -62.29
C GLU A 190 22.40 50.78 -62.96
N GLN A 191 23.42 51.23 -62.21
CA GLN A 191 24.51 52.02 -62.77
C GLN A 191 25.30 51.23 -63.82
N SER A 192 25.57 49.95 -63.56
CA SER A 192 26.22 49.04 -64.51
C SER A 192 25.38 48.85 -65.78
N GLN A 193 24.07 48.68 -65.63
CA GLN A 193 23.15 48.58 -66.77
C GLN A 193 23.11 49.88 -67.58
N ARG A 194 23.14 51.05 -66.93
CA ARG A 194 23.22 52.35 -67.63
C ARG A 194 24.51 52.47 -68.44
N GLN A 195 25.66 52.07 -67.87
CA GLN A 195 26.93 52.06 -68.59
C GLN A 195 26.92 51.11 -69.79
N GLN A 196 26.36 49.90 -69.64
CA GLN A 196 26.20 48.96 -70.74
C GLN A 196 25.32 49.53 -71.86
N ARG A 197 24.16 50.10 -71.51
CA ARG A 197 23.27 50.74 -72.50
C ARG A 197 23.96 51.88 -73.24
N PHE A 198 24.76 52.69 -72.53
CA PHE A 198 25.53 53.76 -73.14
C PHE A 198 26.62 53.23 -74.10
N ALA A 199 27.37 52.20 -73.69
CA ALA A 199 28.36 51.54 -74.53
C ALA A 199 27.74 50.91 -75.79
N ASP A 200 26.58 50.27 -75.65
CA ASP A 200 25.82 49.72 -76.78
C ASP A 200 25.33 50.82 -77.73
N GLN A 201 24.92 51.97 -77.20
CA GLN A 201 24.51 53.13 -78.00
C GLN A 201 25.68 53.69 -78.81
N GLN A 202 26.87 53.79 -78.20
CA GLN A 202 28.10 54.19 -78.91
C GLN A 202 28.50 53.17 -79.98
N ARG A 203 28.45 51.86 -79.69
CA ARG A 203 28.71 50.82 -80.69
C ARG A 203 27.75 50.91 -81.88
N ARG A 204 26.47 51.17 -81.62
CA ARG A 204 25.47 51.37 -82.68
C ARG A 204 25.74 52.62 -83.52
N GLN A 205 26.24 53.70 -82.92
CA GLN A 205 26.66 54.89 -83.67
C GLN A 205 27.89 54.61 -84.56
N GLN A 206 28.92 53.96 -84.01
CA GLN A 206 30.11 53.58 -84.78
C GLN A 206 29.79 52.59 -85.92
N GLN A 207 28.83 51.68 -85.70
CA GLN A 207 28.35 50.79 -86.76
C GLN A 207 27.58 51.52 -87.85
N ARG A 208 26.79 52.55 -87.49
CA ARG A 208 26.11 53.42 -88.48
C ARG A 208 27.11 54.20 -89.32
N ASP A 209 28.13 54.80 -88.69
CA ASP A 209 29.18 55.53 -89.39
C ASP A 209 30.03 54.61 -90.30
N GLY A 210 30.28 53.37 -89.86
CA GLY A 210 30.96 52.35 -90.65
C GLY A 210 30.14 51.81 -91.83
N THR A 211 28.81 51.74 -91.70
CA THR A 211 27.93 51.38 -92.82
C THR A 211 27.85 52.50 -93.87
N ASP A 212 27.87 53.77 -93.47
CA ASP A 212 27.86 54.89 -94.42
C ASP A 212 29.17 54.96 -95.24
N GLN A 213 30.31 54.59 -94.65
CA GLN A 213 31.57 54.44 -95.41
C GLN A 213 31.54 53.26 -96.38
N ARG A 214 31.01 52.09 -95.95
CA ARG A 214 30.90 50.92 -96.83
C ARG A 214 29.92 51.11 -97.97
N VAL A 215 28.84 51.88 -97.77
CA VAL A 215 27.89 52.22 -98.84
C VAL A 215 28.55 53.14 -99.87
N ARG A 216 29.38 54.12 -99.45
CA ARG A 216 30.17 54.94 -100.39
C ARG A 216 31.20 54.13 -101.18
N ASP A 217 31.92 53.22 -100.53
CA ASP A 217 32.95 52.39 -101.19
C ASP A 217 32.33 51.37 -102.18
N LEU A 218 31.13 50.86 -101.89
CA LEU A 218 30.38 50.00 -102.81
C LEU A 218 29.85 50.78 -104.03
N GLN A 219 29.54 52.06 -103.88
CA GLN A 219 29.11 52.93 -104.98
C GLN A 219 30.27 53.20 -105.97
N VAL A 220 31.49 53.42 -105.45
CA VAL A 220 32.70 53.61 -106.28
C VAL A 220 33.15 52.32 -106.99
N ARG A 221 32.90 51.15 -106.39
CA ARG A 221 33.19 49.85 -107.03
C ARG A 221 32.20 49.52 -108.15
N ASN A 222 30.91 49.78 -107.96
CA ASN A 222 29.90 49.52 -108.99
C ASN A 222 30.08 50.41 -110.24
N GLU A 223 30.56 51.65 -110.09
CA GLU A 223 30.90 52.51 -111.24
C GLU A 223 32.13 52.01 -112.03
N ASN A 224 33.11 51.40 -111.36
CA ASN A 224 34.28 50.81 -112.01
C ASN A 224 33.97 49.48 -112.72
N ASP A 225 33.08 48.66 -112.15
CA ASP A 225 32.69 47.38 -112.76
C ASP A 225 31.77 47.59 -113.98
N ALA A 226 30.97 48.67 -114.01
CA ALA A 226 30.18 49.07 -115.17
C ALA A 226 31.05 49.52 -116.38
N LEU A 227 32.23 50.10 -116.12
CA LEU A 227 33.21 50.45 -117.16
C LEU A 227 33.92 49.21 -117.73
N ARG A 228 34.20 48.20 -116.89
CA ARG A 228 34.82 46.94 -117.33
C ARG A 228 33.88 46.08 -118.18
N GLN A 229 32.60 46.00 -117.83
CA GLN A 229 31.60 45.24 -118.60
C GLN A 229 31.36 45.80 -120.01
N ARG A 230 31.52 47.12 -120.23
CA ARG A 230 31.47 47.71 -121.58
C ARG A 230 32.67 47.33 -122.46
N LEU A 231 33.86 47.12 -121.86
CA LEU A 231 35.06 46.69 -122.58
C LEU A 231 35.00 45.20 -122.97
N ASP A 232 34.43 44.37 -122.09
CA ASP A 232 34.33 42.92 -122.31
C ASP A 232 33.22 42.55 -123.31
N GLN A 233 32.12 43.31 -123.39
CA GLN A 233 31.12 43.15 -124.44
C GLN A 233 31.67 43.44 -125.85
N GLN A 234 32.69 44.32 -125.96
CA GLN A 234 33.35 44.58 -127.24
C GLN A 234 34.31 43.46 -127.65
N ARG A 235 34.84 42.68 -126.69
CA ARG A 235 35.73 41.53 -126.96
C ARG A 235 34.97 40.24 -127.26
N GLN A 236 33.81 40.03 -126.64
CA GLN A 236 32.99 38.83 -126.87
C GLN A 236 32.24 38.82 -128.21
N ALA A 237 32.20 39.95 -128.94
CA ALA A 237 31.71 40.01 -130.32
C ALA A 237 32.68 39.38 -131.35
N ASN A 238 33.97 39.24 -131.03
CA ASN A 238 34.99 38.70 -131.95
C ASN A 238 35.36 37.22 -131.72
N GLN A 239 34.85 36.57 -130.67
CA GLN A 239 35.25 35.19 -130.29
C GLN A 239 34.16 34.14 -130.47
N ARG A 240 33.01 34.49 -131.08
CA ARG A 240 31.91 33.56 -131.38
C ARG A 240 32.04 32.85 -132.73
N GLN A 241 33.24 32.78 -133.31
CA GLN A 241 33.50 32.09 -134.59
C GLN A 241 34.20 30.74 -134.47
N ASP A 242 34.56 30.27 -133.27
CA ASP A 242 35.22 28.98 -133.14
C ASP A 242 34.72 28.19 -131.94
N GLN A 243 34.38 26.93 -132.21
CA GLN A 243 34.25 25.81 -131.26
C GLN A 243 32.86 25.51 -130.72
N ASP A 244 31.95 25.30 -131.67
CA ASP A 244 31.28 24.00 -131.80
C ASP A 244 32.33 22.87 -131.77
N ARG A 245 32.36 22.04 -130.71
CA ARG A 245 32.55 20.56 -130.78
C ARG A 245 32.76 19.90 -129.41
N ARG A 246 31.84 18.95 -129.16
CA ARG A 246 31.98 17.67 -128.42
C ARG A 246 31.83 17.76 -126.89
N ASP A 247 30.72 17.29 -126.29
CA ASP A 247 30.08 15.95 -126.23
C ASP A 247 30.48 15.15 -124.97
N ARG A 248 29.42 14.86 -124.16
CA ARG A 248 29.03 13.61 -123.45
C ARG A 248 30.04 12.97 -122.50
N GLY A 249 29.74 12.68 -121.23
CA GLY A 249 28.67 11.88 -120.59
C GLY A 249 29.35 11.10 -119.44
N ARG A 250 28.79 10.59 -118.33
CA ARG A 250 27.47 10.01 -118.01
C ARG A 250 27.43 9.63 -116.49
N ASN A 251 26.22 9.48 -115.90
CA ASN A 251 25.76 8.45 -114.92
C ASN A 251 26.20 8.44 -113.41
N GLU A 252 25.43 8.11 -112.36
CA GLU A 252 24.01 7.72 -112.02
C GLU A 252 23.65 8.10 -110.54
N GLY A 253 22.35 8.08 -110.14
CA GLY A 253 21.82 8.23 -108.75
C GLY A 253 21.75 6.89 -107.95
N PRO A 254 20.89 6.66 -106.91
CA PRO A 254 19.74 7.42 -106.35
C PRO A 254 19.60 7.45 -104.76
N LEU A 255 18.45 7.94 -104.25
CA LEU A 255 17.98 8.30 -102.86
C LEU A 255 17.44 7.11 -101.96
N PRO A 256 16.65 7.24 -100.83
CA PRO A 256 16.21 8.36 -99.91
C PRO A 256 16.06 8.05 -98.36
N LEU A 257 15.75 9.09 -97.52
CA LEU A 257 14.63 9.23 -96.52
C LEU A 257 14.94 9.90 -95.13
N GLY A 258 14.06 10.86 -94.72
CA GLY A 258 13.63 11.23 -93.34
C GLY A 258 14.18 12.54 -92.73
N MET A 259 13.53 13.73 -92.82
CA MET A 259 12.48 14.35 -91.93
C MET A 259 12.79 14.28 -90.42
N GLY A 260 12.84 15.33 -89.57
CA GLY A 260 12.57 16.77 -89.61
C GLY A 260 12.62 17.34 -88.16
N ASP A 261 13.01 18.61 -87.99
CA ASP A 261 13.17 19.40 -86.74
C ASP A 261 11.86 20.20 -86.36
N PRO A 262 11.80 21.19 -85.41
CA PRO A 262 11.99 21.13 -83.93
C PRO A 262 11.08 22.09 -83.07
N VAL A 263 11.12 21.98 -81.71
CA VAL A 263 10.82 22.93 -80.56
C VAL A 263 9.51 23.82 -80.53
N PRO A 264 9.09 24.59 -79.46
CA PRO A 264 9.73 25.03 -78.18
C PRO A 264 8.85 25.19 -76.87
N ARG A 265 9.53 25.58 -75.75
CA ARG A 265 9.21 26.55 -74.64
C ARG A 265 8.11 26.38 -73.55
N ASP A 266 8.55 26.80 -72.34
CA ASP A 266 7.94 27.65 -71.30
C ASP A 266 7.01 27.09 -70.19
N GLY A 267 7.13 27.71 -69.00
CA GLY A 267 6.56 27.27 -67.73
C GLY A 267 5.23 27.90 -67.30
N GLY A 268 4.87 27.72 -66.02
CA GLY A 268 3.76 28.42 -65.34
C GLY A 268 2.77 27.50 -64.62
N ARG A 269 2.53 27.78 -63.33
CA ARG A 269 1.57 27.13 -62.39
C ARG A 269 0.09 27.54 -62.67
N PRO A 270 -0.88 27.24 -61.77
CA PRO A 270 -1.74 26.05 -61.59
C PRO A 270 -3.24 26.41 -61.91
N PRO A 271 -4.32 25.61 -61.63
CA PRO A 271 -4.82 25.31 -60.27
C PRO A 271 -5.67 24.00 -60.08
N ILE A 272 -5.93 23.65 -58.81
CA ILE A 272 -7.14 23.02 -58.22
C ILE A 272 -7.53 21.54 -58.53
N ALA A 273 -7.83 20.84 -57.43
CA ALA A 273 -8.66 19.64 -57.21
C ALA A 273 -8.15 18.26 -57.67
N ASP A 274 -7.85 17.39 -56.71
CA ASP A 274 -8.78 16.37 -56.18
C ASP A 274 -8.00 15.17 -55.59
N ARG A 275 -8.51 14.68 -54.46
CA ARG A 275 -8.39 13.34 -53.84
C ARG A 275 -7.13 12.49 -53.99
N GLY A 276 -6.65 12.05 -52.82
CA GLY A 276 -6.44 10.62 -52.57
C GLY A 276 -5.13 10.25 -51.88
N ASP A 277 -5.26 9.91 -50.60
CA ASP A 277 -4.43 8.95 -49.86
C ASP A 277 -2.90 9.11 -49.81
N ARG A 278 -2.41 9.52 -48.63
CA ARG A 278 -1.44 8.73 -47.84
C ARG A 278 -1.25 9.38 -46.46
N THR A 279 -1.85 8.77 -45.46
CA THR A 279 -1.63 9.05 -44.04
C THR A 279 -0.27 8.51 -43.61
N GLY A 280 0.58 9.37 -43.05
CA GLY A 280 1.85 8.95 -42.48
C GLY A 280 2.63 10.11 -41.84
N ARG A 281 2.72 10.07 -40.51
CA ARG A 281 3.55 10.86 -39.58
C ARG A 281 2.99 12.18 -39.05
N ASP A 282 2.22 12.05 -37.97
CA ASP A 282 2.12 13.05 -36.91
C ASP A 282 3.28 12.89 -35.92
N ASP A 283 4.25 13.80 -35.95
CA ASP A 283 5.12 14.08 -34.80
C ASP A 283 4.50 15.24 -34.01
N ARG A 284 3.56 14.91 -33.11
CA ARG A 284 3.08 15.83 -32.07
C ARG A 284 3.57 15.36 -30.71
N GLN A 285 4.45 16.15 -30.12
CA GLN A 285 4.86 16.07 -28.73
C GLN A 285 3.63 16.13 -27.80
N PRO A 286 3.52 15.29 -26.77
CA PRO A 286 2.52 15.46 -25.74
C PRO A 286 3.03 16.37 -24.61
N LEU A 287 2.24 17.40 -24.32
CA LEU A 287 2.26 18.18 -23.09
C LEU A 287 1.97 17.28 -21.85
N PRO A 288 2.41 17.67 -20.64
CA PRO A 288 2.25 16.86 -19.44
C PRO A 288 0.81 16.92 -18.90
N PRO A 289 0.21 15.81 -18.44
CA PRO A 289 -1.08 15.88 -17.76
C PRO A 289 -0.91 16.24 -16.28
N ASP A 290 -1.82 17.11 -15.85
CA ASP A 290 -2.14 17.49 -14.47
C ASP A 290 -2.14 16.31 -13.49
N ARG A 291 -1.37 16.45 -12.40
CA ARG A 291 -1.47 15.59 -11.22
C ARG A 291 -2.58 16.09 -10.29
N ARG A 292 -3.82 15.77 -10.63
CA ARG A 292 -4.93 15.65 -9.65
C ARG A 292 -5.62 14.30 -9.88
N GLY A 293 -5.20 13.31 -9.11
CA GLY A 293 -5.75 11.96 -9.15
C GLY A 293 -5.13 11.10 -8.07
N GLY A 294 -5.66 11.19 -6.84
CA GLY A 294 -5.40 10.14 -5.85
C GLY A 294 -5.95 8.80 -6.37
N PRO A 295 -5.40 7.64 -5.98
CA PRO A 295 -5.84 6.36 -6.51
C PRO A 295 -7.33 6.17 -6.20
N ALA A 296 -8.13 6.11 -7.27
CA ALA A 296 -9.49 5.64 -7.24
C ALA A 296 -9.48 4.17 -6.80
N ILE A 297 -10.44 3.84 -5.95
CA ILE A 297 -10.81 2.46 -5.64
C ILE A 297 -11.07 1.76 -6.99
N PRO A 298 -10.47 0.60 -7.29
CA PRO A 298 -10.72 -0.06 -8.57
C PRO A 298 -12.22 -0.35 -8.70
N PRO A 299 -12.82 -0.08 -9.87
CA PRO A 299 -14.17 -0.53 -10.17
C PRO A 299 -14.19 -2.05 -10.12
N ARG A 300 -15.28 -2.58 -9.57
CA ARG A 300 -15.63 -4.00 -9.54
C ARG A 300 -15.41 -4.60 -10.93
N ASP A 301 -14.52 -5.56 -11.01
CA ASP A 301 -14.28 -6.31 -12.22
C ASP A 301 -15.56 -7.05 -12.62
N ARG A 302 -16.02 -6.79 -13.85
CA ARG A 302 -17.12 -7.48 -14.51
C ARG A 302 -16.46 -8.50 -15.42
N GLY A 303 -16.42 -9.75 -14.97
CA GLY A 303 -15.82 -10.80 -15.78
C GLY A 303 -15.96 -12.20 -15.23
N ASP A 304 -17.14 -12.59 -14.74
CA ASP A 304 -17.67 -13.94 -15.04
C ASP A 304 -19.18 -13.97 -14.85
N ARG A 305 -19.90 -14.49 -15.84
CA ARG A 305 -21.37 -14.57 -15.90
C ARG A 305 -21.74 -16.05 -16.00
N GLY A 306 -22.07 -16.63 -14.86
CA GLY A 306 -22.80 -17.88 -14.71
C GLY A 306 -22.97 -18.19 -13.22
N ASP A 307 -24.21 -18.34 -12.75
CA ASP A 307 -24.59 -18.95 -11.45
C ASP A 307 -24.62 -18.14 -10.13
N ASP A 308 -24.68 -16.81 -10.13
CA ASP A 308 -24.83 -16.01 -8.89
C ASP A 308 -26.27 -15.54 -8.56
N ARG A 309 -27.31 -16.13 -9.17
CA ARG A 309 -28.71 -15.69 -8.94
C ARG A 309 -29.40 -16.32 -7.73
N ASP A 310 -28.90 -17.43 -7.22
CA ASP A 310 -29.54 -18.16 -6.11
C ASP A 310 -29.00 -17.77 -4.72
N GLY A 311 -27.80 -17.17 -4.64
CA GLY A 311 -27.21 -16.77 -3.35
C GLY A 311 -27.90 -15.57 -2.66
N ARG A 312 -28.52 -14.66 -3.42
CA ARG A 312 -29.12 -13.44 -2.84
C ARG A 312 -30.45 -13.66 -2.11
N ARG A 313 -31.16 -14.77 -2.35
CA ARG A 313 -32.45 -15.05 -1.70
C ARG A 313 -32.30 -15.79 -0.37
N ASN A 314 -31.16 -16.43 -0.10
CA ASN A 314 -30.91 -17.15 1.16
C ASN A 314 -30.30 -16.27 2.27
N ASP A 315 -29.65 -15.15 1.94
CA ASP A 315 -29.06 -14.23 2.93
C ASP A 315 -30.12 -13.51 3.81
N GLU A 316 -31.38 -13.49 3.37
CA GLU A 316 -32.48 -12.84 4.10
C GLU A 316 -33.05 -13.72 5.23
N LEU A 317 -32.71 -15.01 5.27
CA LEU A 317 -33.32 -16.01 6.17
C LEU A 317 -32.48 -16.41 7.39
N GLN A 318 -31.23 -15.95 7.53
CA GLN A 318 -30.37 -16.28 8.69
C GLN A 318 -29.50 -15.10 9.15
N ARG A 319 -30.12 -13.95 9.44
CA ARG A 319 -29.39 -12.87 10.12
C ARG A 319 -28.97 -13.33 11.51
N LEU A 320 -27.75 -12.97 11.91
CA LEU A 320 -27.26 -13.22 13.27
C LEU A 320 -28.20 -12.63 14.31
N SER A 321 -28.26 -13.24 15.49
CA SER A 321 -29.03 -12.65 16.59
C SER A 321 -28.45 -11.28 16.95
N ARG A 322 -29.30 -10.36 17.38
CA ARG A 322 -28.89 -9.00 17.76
C ARG A 322 -27.79 -9.01 18.82
N GLU A 323 -27.85 -9.94 19.77
CA GLU A 323 -26.81 -10.11 20.79
C GLU A 323 -25.47 -10.58 20.20
N GLN A 324 -25.49 -11.54 19.26
CA GLN A 324 -24.27 -11.98 18.56
C GLN A 324 -23.66 -10.86 17.72
N GLN A 325 -24.50 -10.06 17.06
CA GLN A 325 -24.09 -8.88 16.32
C GLN A 325 -23.41 -7.84 17.24
N GLU A 326 -24.04 -7.51 18.38
CA GLU A 326 -23.49 -6.55 19.35
C GLU A 326 -22.16 -7.02 19.95
N ARG A 327 -22.02 -8.32 20.24
CA ARG A 327 -20.75 -8.92 20.68
C ARG A 327 -19.65 -8.74 19.62
N ARG A 328 -19.91 -9.06 18.35
CA ARG A 328 -18.94 -8.85 17.26
C ARG A 328 -18.53 -7.40 17.13
N ILE A 329 -19.49 -6.47 17.17
CA ILE A 329 -19.21 -5.03 17.06
C ILE A 329 -18.34 -4.56 18.23
N ARG A 330 -18.60 -5.05 19.44
CA ARG A 330 -17.80 -4.71 20.63
C ARG A 330 -16.35 -5.20 20.50
N ASP A 331 -16.17 -6.46 20.12
CA ASP A 331 -14.85 -7.05 19.92
C ASP A 331 -14.08 -6.30 18.83
N GLU A 332 -14.75 -5.91 17.75
CA GLU A 332 -14.14 -5.17 16.66
C GLU A 332 -13.70 -3.77 17.08
N ARG A 333 -14.53 -3.04 17.85
CA ARG A 333 -14.16 -1.71 18.36
C ARG A 333 -12.89 -1.78 19.22
N GLN A 334 -12.79 -2.80 20.07
CA GLN A 334 -11.59 -3.01 20.89
C GLN A 334 -10.35 -3.27 20.02
N ARG A 335 -10.46 -4.12 18.99
CA ARG A 335 -9.38 -4.37 18.02
C ARG A 335 -8.98 -3.12 17.26
N ALA A 336 -9.95 -2.35 16.76
CA ALA A 336 -9.71 -1.13 16.01
C ALA A 336 -9.03 -0.05 16.88
N GLU A 337 -9.38 0.05 18.16
CA GLU A 337 -8.71 0.94 19.10
C GLU A 337 -7.28 0.50 19.40
N GLN A 338 -7.03 -0.79 19.65
CA GLN A 338 -5.68 -1.32 19.85
C GLN A 338 -4.82 -1.07 18.61
N TYR A 339 -5.38 -1.30 17.42
CA TYR A 339 -4.72 -1.01 16.16
C TYR A 339 -4.31 0.46 16.04
N ARG A 340 -5.21 1.40 16.42
CA ARG A 340 -4.93 2.85 16.42
C ARG A 340 -3.81 3.22 17.39
N ARG A 341 -3.83 2.68 18.61
CA ARG A 341 -2.77 2.96 19.62
C ARG A 341 -1.39 2.51 19.14
N ASN A 342 -1.32 1.38 18.46
CA ASN A 342 -0.05 0.82 17.96
C ASN A 342 0.50 1.55 16.72
N GLN A 343 -0.22 2.52 16.15
CA GLN A 343 0.24 3.25 14.94
C GLN A 343 1.41 4.19 15.21
N ASP A 344 1.37 4.91 16.33
CA ASP A 344 2.42 5.90 16.65
C ASP A 344 3.76 5.22 16.91
N GLU A 345 3.74 4.04 17.53
CA GLU A 345 4.94 3.22 17.73
C GLU A 345 5.51 2.73 16.39
N ARG A 346 4.65 2.22 15.51
CA ARG A 346 5.04 1.78 14.16
C ARG A 346 5.67 2.90 13.35
N ARG A 347 5.14 4.12 13.44
CA ARG A 347 5.72 5.30 12.80
C ARG A 347 7.14 5.59 13.29
N ARG A 348 7.41 5.43 14.60
CA ARG A 348 8.76 5.65 15.14
C ARG A 348 9.75 4.60 14.64
N LEU A 349 9.35 3.33 14.64
CA LEU A 349 10.16 2.22 14.11
C LEU A 349 10.46 2.41 12.62
N ALA A 350 9.46 2.88 11.87
CA ALA A 350 9.59 3.22 10.47
C ALA A 350 10.66 4.29 10.19
N GLU A 351 10.61 5.40 10.93
CA GLU A 351 11.57 6.51 10.82
C GLU A 351 13.01 6.11 11.20
N GLN A 352 13.16 5.19 12.16
CA GLN A 352 14.47 4.62 12.52
C GLN A 352 15.03 3.80 11.36
N ARG A 353 14.22 2.88 10.81
CA ARG A 353 14.62 2.03 9.69
C ARG A 353 15.00 2.80 8.44
N THR A 354 14.30 3.89 8.15
CA THR A 354 14.63 4.79 7.04
C THR A 354 16.07 5.33 7.17
N ARG A 355 16.46 5.77 8.37
CA ARG A 355 17.83 6.24 8.64
C ARG A 355 18.86 5.13 8.50
N ASP A 356 18.51 3.89 8.82
CA ASP A 356 19.41 2.75 8.70
C ASP A 356 19.70 2.43 7.23
N LEU A 357 18.68 2.47 6.37
CA LEU A 357 18.83 2.27 4.92
C LEU A 357 19.69 3.36 4.28
N GLU A 358 19.54 4.62 4.71
CA GLU A 358 20.39 5.73 4.24
C GLU A 358 21.86 5.52 4.61
N ARG A 359 22.15 5.10 5.86
CA ARG A 359 23.52 4.79 6.31
C ARG A 359 24.13 3.63 5.53
N GLN A 360 23.32 2.62 5.21
CA GLN A 360 23.73 1.45 4.42
C GLN A 360 23.79 1.74 2.91
N ARG A 361 23.44 2.95 2.46
CA ARG A 361 23.34 3.33 1.03
C ARG A 361 22.41 2.42 0.21
N ARG A 362 21.37 1.87 0.83
CA ARG A 362 20.36 1.02 0.19
C ARG A 362 19.27 1.88 -0.46
N TYR A 363 19.61 2.50 -1.59
CA TYR A 363 18.79 3.54 -2.21
C TYR A 363 17.49 3.00 -2.82
N ALA A 364 17.50 1.82 -3.45
CA ALA A 364 16.30 1.23 -4.02
C ALA A 364 15.34 0.82 -2.89
N GLN A 365 15.87 0.19 -1.84
CA GLN A 365 15.07 -0.20 -0.69
C GLN A 365 14.54 1.00 0.09
N TYR A 366 15.33 2.07 0.20
CA TYR A 366 14.88 3.33 0.76
C TYR A 366 13.69 3.91 -0.01
N ARG A 367 13.76 3.97 -1.35
CA ARG A 367 12.67 4.46 -2.21
C ARG A 367 11.41 3.60 -2.05
N TYR A 368 11.56 2.29 -2.09
CA TYR A 368 10.48 1.34 -1.85
C TYR A 368 9.81 1.60 -0.49
N GLN A 369 10.60 1.71 0.57
CA GLN A 369 10.10 1.96 1.92
C GLN A 369 9.34 3.29 2.03
N GLN A 370 9.84 4.37 1.40
CA GLN A 370 9.14 5.66 1.35
C GLN A 370 7.80 5.55 0.61
N ASP A 371 7.77 4.83 -0.51
CA ASP A 371 6.55 4.61 -1.28
C ASP A 371 5.51 3.78 -0.49
N TYR A 372 5.96 2.72 0.20
CA TYR A 372 5.12 1.91 1.09
C TYR A 372 4.45 2.78 2.16
N TYR A 373 5.22 3.62 2.86
CA TYR A 373 4.67 4.52 3.88
C TYR A 373 3.67 5.50 3.32
N ARG A 374 4.01 6.15 2.19
CA ARG A 374 3.10 7.10 1.56
C ARG A 374 1.76 6.44 1.24
N ARG A 375 1.78 5.21 0.70
CA ARG A 375 0.57 4.44 0.39
C ARG A 375 -0.18 4.06 1.66
N LEU A 376 0.51 3.56 2.68
CA LEU A 376 -0.07 3.16 3.96
C LEU A 376 -0.77 4.35 4.67
N TYR A 377 -0.11 5.50 4.75
CA TYR A 377 -0.69 6.72 5.35
C TYR A 377 -1.85 7.28 4.54
N ALA A 378 -1.72 7.36 3.21
CA ALA A 378 -2.81 7.83 2.36
C ALA A 378 -4.04 6.94 2.50
N GLN A 379 -3.84 5.63 2.58
CA GLN A 379 -4.89 4.66 2.86
C GLN A 379 -5.52 4.94 4.23
N GLN A 380 -4.71 5.02 5.29
CA GLN A 380 -5.20 5.25 6.64
C GLN A 380 -6.00 6.55 6.79
N ALA A 381 -5.53 7.65 6.21
CA ALA A 381 -6.23 8.93 6.23
C ALA A 381 -7.63 8.85 5.60
N ARG A 382 -7.76 8.11 4.49
CA ARG A 382 -9.06 7.87 3.81
C ARG A 382 -10.04 7.12 4.71
N TRP A 383 -9.55 6.15 5.48
CA TRP A 383 -10.41 5.36 6.37
C TRP A 383 -10.80 6.12 7.63
N GLN A 384 -9.88 6.87 8.22
CA GLN A 384 -10.18 7.74 9.36
C GLN A 384 -11.23 8.80 8.99
N ALA A 385 -11.12 9.39 7.79
CA ALA A 385 -12.06 10.41 7.32
C ALA A 385 -13.47 9.87 7.03
N ARG A 386 -13.61 8.58 6.70
CA ARG A 386 -14.90 8.00 6.28
C ARG A 386 -15.90 7.77 7.40
N GLY A 387 -15.48 7.71 8.66
CA GLY A 387 -16.35 7.41 9.80
C GLY A 387 -17.03 6.04 9.65
N TYR A 388 -16.42 4.98 10.18
CA TYR A 388 -16.93 3.63 9.97
C TYR A 388 -18.21 3.34 10.77
N ASP A 389 -19.30 2.99 10.06
CA ASP A 389 -20.60 2.65 10.64
C ASP A 389 -20.79 1.13 10.71
N TYR A 390 -20.59 0.58 11.91
CA TYR A 390 -20.75 -0.85 12.20
C TYR A 390 -22.20 -1.35 12.00
N ASN A 391 -23.21 -0.49 12.15
CA ASN A 391 -24.61 -0.91 12.08
C ASN A 391 -25.06 -1.14 10.64
N ARG A 392 -24.38 -0.51 9.68
CA ARG A 392 -24.70 -0.56 8.25
C ARG A 392 -23.84 -1.55 7.47
N ASP A 393 -22.78 -2.09 8.07
CA ASP A 393 -21.87 -3.03 7.41
C ASP A 393 -22.40 -4.48 7.46
N PRO A 394 -22.64 -5.11 6.30
CA PRO A 394 -23.07 -6.51 6.19
C PRO A 394 -22.27 -7.52 6.99
N TYR A 395 -20.98 -7.27 7.20
CA TYR A 395 -20.13 -8.21 7.94
C TYR A 395 -20.67 -8.57 9.32
N TYR A 396 -21.32 -7.65 10.03
CA TYR A 396 -21.71 -7.88 11.43
C TYR A 396 -23.03 -8.63 11.59
N TYR A 397 -23.86 -8.70 10.55
CA TYR A 397 -25.16 -9.38 10.58
C TYR A 397 -25.26 -10.59 9.64
N THR A 398 -24.31 -10.75 8.70
CA THR A 398 -24.22 -11.95 7.86
C THR A 398 -23.54 -13.12 8.62
N PRO A 399 -24.14 -14.32 8.61
CA PRO A 399 -23.58 -15.50 9.27
C PRO A 399 -22.25 -15.93 8.64
N ALA A 400 -21.47 -16.72 9.37
CA ALA A 400 -20.23 -17.27 8.83
C ALA A 400 -20.53 -18.27 7.72
N SER A 401 -19.72 -18.25 6.67
CA SER A 401 -19.85 -19.12 5.49
C SER A 401 -18.52 -19.77 5.08
N TYR A 402 -17.42 -19.35 5.71
CA TYR A 402 -16.08 -19.84 5.45
C TYR A 402 -15.38 -20.20 6.75
N ARG A 403 -14.54 -21.23 6.69
CA ARG A 403 -13.57 -21.61 7.71
C ARG A 403 -12.16 -21.41 7.19
N TYR A 404 -11.27 -20.90 8.04
CA TYR A 404 -9.84 -20.74 7.73
C TYR A 404 -8.98 -21.20 8.93
N GLY A 405 -7.77 -21.68 8.65
CA GLY A 405 -6.85 -22.15 9.67
C GLY A 405 -5.76 -21.14 9.99
N TRP A 406 -5.61 -20.73 11.25
CA TRP A 406 -4.54 -19.86 11.70
C TRP A 406 -3.99 -20.34 13.05
N GLY A 407 -2.66 -20.47 13.18
CA GLY A 407 -2.04 -20.92 14.44
C GLY A 407 -2.46 -22.32 14.90
N GLY A 408 -2.84 -23.20 13.98
CA GLY A 408 -3.34 -24.55 14.30
C GLY A 408 -4.80 -24.60 14.77
N VAL A 409 -5.48 -23.45 14.85
CA VAL A 409 -6.90 -23.34 15.22
C VAL A 409 -7.73 -22.99 13.99
N SER A 410 -8.91 -23.58 13.90
CA SER A 410 -9.89 -23.23 12.87
C SER A 410 -10.76 -22.07 13.34
N TYR A 411 -10.90 -21.06 12.48
CA TYR A 411 -11.74 -19.89 12.69
C TYR A 411 -12.78 -19.79 11.59
N GLU A 412 -13.87 -19.10 11.87
CA GLU A 412 -14.98 -18.93 10.95
C GLU A 412 -15.16 -17.45 10.60
N THR A 413 -15.52 -17.18 9.35
CA THR A 413 -15.79 -15.84 8.83
C THR A 413 -16.87 -15.91 7.75
N ASN A 414 -17.48 -14.77 7.43
CA ASN A 414 -18.33 -14.63 6.26
C ASN A 414 -17.50 -14.25 5.02
N ARG A 415 -18.20 -14.07 3.88
CA ARG A 415 -17.62 -13.68 2.60
C ARG A 415 -16.73 -12.45 2.67
N TYR A 416 -17.13 -11.41 3.41
CA TYR A 416 -16.37 -10.16 3.49
C TYR A 416 -15.03 -10.34 4.21
N GLY A 417 -14.99 -11.14 5.29
CA GLY A 417 -13.73 -11.47 5.93
C GLY A 417 -12.86 -12.38 5.07
N ALA A 418 -13.45 -13.35 4.36
CA ALA A 418 -12.71 -14.17 3.39
C ALA A 418 -12.10 -13.34 2.25
N ASP A 419 -12.84 -12.36 1.73
CA ASP A 419 -12.35 -11.42 0.72
C ASP A 419 -11.21 -10.54 1.26
N LEU A 420 -11.29 -10.10 2.52
CA LEU A 420 -10.19 -9.39 3.17
C LEU A 420 -8.94 -10.25 3.29
N LEU A 421 -9.07 -11.55 3.61
CA LEU A 421 -7.93 -12.47 3.67
C LEU A 421 -7.30 -12.71 2.29
N ARG A 422 -8.13 -12.86 1.23
CA ARG A 422 -7.63 -12.92 -0.16
C ARG A 422 -6.86 -11.66 -0.54
N GLN A 423 -7.42 -10.49 -0.18
CA GLN A 423 -6.76 -9.22 -0.39
C GLN A 423 -5.44 -9.12 0.38
N ALA A 424 -5.37 -9.63 1.61
CA ALA A 424 -4.15 -9.65 2.42
C ALA A 424 -3.01 -10.38 1.68
N VAL A 425 -3.28 -11.57 1.16
CA VAL A 425 -2.30 -12.38 0.41
C VAL A 425 -1.83 -11.65 -0.85
N ASN A 426 -2.75 -11.07 -1.62
CA ASN A 426 -2.42 -10.36 -2.86
C ASN A 426 -1.60 -9.10 -2.61
N TYR A 427 -1.98 -8.28 -1.61
CA TYR A 427 -1.18 -7.12 -1.22
C TYR A 427 0.18 -7.52 -0.67
N GLY A 428 0.23 -8.59 0.13
CA GLY A 428 1.47 -9.18 0.58
C GLY A 428 2.39 -9.49 -0.59
N TYR A 429 1.90 -10.26 -1.57
CA TYR A 429 2.67 -10.65 -2.75
C TYR A 429 3.17 -9.46 -3.56
N SER A 430 2.32 -8.47 -3.82
CA SER A 430 2.71 -7.26 -4.54
C SER A 430 3.82 -6.49 -3.82
N GLU A 431 3.67 -6.27 -2.51
CA GLU A 431 4.67 -5.58 -1.71
C GLU A 431 5.97 -6.39 -1.59
N GLY A 432 5.86 -7.71 -1.48
CA GLY A 432 7.00 -8.62 -1.49
C GLY A 432 7.80 -8.53 -2.78
N PHE A 433 7.11 -8.55 -3.93
CA PHE A 433 7.74 -8.46 -5.24
C PHE A 433 8.53 -7.16 -5.41
N GLU A 434 7.93 -6.03 -5.02
CA GLU A 434 8.58 -4.73 -5.07
C GLU A 434 9.81 -4.67 -4.14
N ALA A 435 9.71 -5.21 -2.92
CA ALA A 435 10.81 -5.26 -1.97
C ALA A 435 11.96 -6.17 -2.44
N GLY A 436 11.66 -7.36 -2.96
CA GLY A 436 12.66 -8.28 -3.51
C GLY A 436 13.40 -7.69 -4.70
N ARG A 437 12.67 -6.96 -5.56
CA ARG A 437 13.27 -6.22 -6.68
C ARG A 437 14.19 -5.10 -6.20
N ALA A 438 13.79 -4.36 -5.17
CA ALA A 438 14.60 -3.30 -4.58
C ALA A 438 15.90 -3.85 -3.95
N ASP A 439 15.80 -4.94 -3.19
CA ASP A 439 16.98 -5.59 -2.59
C ASP A 439 17.95 -6.10 -3.65
N ARG A 440 17.43 -6.69 -4.74
CA ARG A 440 18.26 -7.08 -5.89
C ARG A 440 18.96 -5.87 -6.52
N GLN A 441 18.26 -4.74 -6.69
CA GLN A 441 18.84 -3.52 -7.28
C GLN A 441 19.97 -2.94 -6.41
N ASP A 442 19.85 -3.04 -5.09
CA ASP A 442 20.88 -2.62 -4.14
C ASP A 442 22.01 -3.67 -3.99
N GLY A 443 21.95 -4.81 -4.69
CA GLY A 443 22.91 -5.91 -4.56
C GLY A 443 22.86 -6.60 -3.20
N TRP A 444 21.76 -6.47 -2.47
CA TRP A 444 21.58 -7.04 -1.15
C TRP A 444 21.24 -8.53 -1.22
N GLY A 445 21.67 -9.30 -0.21
CA GLY A 445 21.37 -10.73 -0.12
C GLY A 445 19.87 -11.01 0.05
N PHE A 446 19.44 -12.21 -0.34
CA PHE A 446 18.05 -12.65 -0.19
C PHE A 446 17.63 -12.66 1.29
N SER A 447 16.68 -11.81 1.68
CA SER A 447 16.10 -11.79 3.03
C SER A 447 14.70 -11.17 2.99
N TYR A 448 13.67 -12.01 2.93
CA TYR A 448 12.27 -11.55 2.89
C TYR A 448 11.77 -11.00 4.23
N ASP A 449 12.46 -11.30 5.32
CA ASP A 449 12.09 -10.96 6.70
C ASP A 449 12.63 -9.60 7.14
N THR A 450 13.67 -9.11 6.44
CA THR A 450 14.23 -7.79 6.74
C THR A 450 13.43 -6.62 6.24
N PRO A 451 12.69 -6.59 5.11
CA PRO A 451 11.90 -5.42 4.71
C PRO A 451 10.86 -4.98 5.75
N TYR A 452 10.66 -3.67 5.90
CA TYR A 452 9.70 -3.15 6.88
C TYR A 452 8.26 -3.59 6.58
N ALA A 453 7.87 -3.65 5.30
CA ALA A 453 6.54 -4.10 4.90
C ALA A 453 6.21 -5.54 5.39
N TYR A 454 7.21 -6.43 5.45
CA TYR A 454 7.03 -7.77 6.04
C TYR A 454 6.82 -7.72 7.56
N GLN A 455 7.61 -6.89 8.25
CA GLN A 455 7.53 -6.73 9.70
C GLN A 455 6.20 -6.10 10.12
N ASP A 456 5.79 -5.04 9.42
CA ASP A 456 4.55 -4.32 9.68
C ASP A 456 3.32 -5.12 9.27
N ALA A 457 3.31 -5.58 8.01
CA ALA A 457 2.28 -6.41 7.38
C ALA A 457 0.84 -5.87 7.48
N ASN A 458 0.67 -4.54 7.53
CA ASN A 458 -0.65 -3.91 7.69
C ASN A 458 -1.18 -3.23 6.42
N TYR A 459 -0.44 -3.21 5.32
CA TYR A 459 -0.90 -2.53 4.12
C TYR A 459 -2.17 -3.18 3.58
N GLY A 460 -3.26 -2.41 3.55
CA GLY A 460 -4.60 -2.89 3.19
C GLY A 460 -5.45 -3.37 4.36
N TYR A 461 -4.96 -3.29 5.60
CA TYR A 461 -5.72 -3.60 6.79
C TYR A 461 -6.39 -2.34 7.37
N TYR A 462 -7.69 -2.43 7.59
CA TYR A 462 -8.51 -1.31 8.04
C TYR A 462 -8.94 -1.41 9.50
N GLY A 463 -8.55 -2.48 10.20
CA GLY A 463 -8.96 -2.73 11.59
C GLY A 463 -10.35 -3.35 11.71
N TYR A 464 -10.84 -4.03 10.65
CA TYR A 464 -12.16 -4.63 10.58
C TYR A 464 -12.11 -6.07 10.07
N TYR A 465 -13.20 -6.81 10.32
CA TYR A 465 -13.53 -8.15 9.82
C TYR A 465 -12.71 -9.30 10.43
N VAL A 466 -11.39 -9.26 10.32
CA VAL A 466 -10.52 -10.30 10.88
C VAL A 466 -9.53 -9.69 11.85
N SER A 467 -8.97 -10.50 12.74
CA SER A 467 -7.95 -10.02 13.67
C SER A 467 -6.71 -9.53 12.90
N GLN A 468 -6.03 -8.52 13.43
CA GLN A 468 -4.79 -8.00 12.84
C GLN A 468 -3.75 -9.12 12.70
N GLY A 469 -3.59 -9.98 13.71
CA GLY A 469 -2.64 -11.09 13.66
C GLY A 469 -2.91 -12.06 12.50
N THR A 470 -4.19 -12.38 12.27
CA THR A 470 -4.64 -13.20 11.15
C THR A 470 -4.33 -12.54 9.81
N TYR A 471 -4.71 -11.26 9.65
CA TYR A 471 -4.42 -10.51 8.43
C TYR A 471 -2.92 -10.50 8.12
N ASN A 472 -2.11 -10.11 9.11
CA ASN A 472 -0.67 -9.96 8.97
C ASN A 472 0.00 -11.29 8.66
N HIS A 473 -0.51 -12.41 9.16
CA HIS A 473 -0.01 -13.74 8.82
C HIS A 473 -0.16 -14.02 7.32
N TYR A 474 -1.38 -13.89 6.78
CA TYR A 474 -1.63 -14.16 5.37
C TYR A 474 -0.97 -13.15 4.43
N PHE A 475 -0.88 -11.88 4.86
CA PHE A 475 -0.07 -10.88 4.17
C PHE A 475 1.39 -11.35 4.06
N ARG A 476 2.00 -11.82 5.15
CA ARG A 476 3.39 -12.30 5.15
C ARG A 476 3.59 -13.55 4.29
N GLU A 477 2.59 -14.44 4.24
CA GLU A 477 2.61 -15.61 3.35
C GLU A 477 2.64 -15.19 1.87
N GLY A 478 1.80 -14.23 1.47
CA GLY A 478 1.86 -13.63 0.14
C GLY A 478 3.21 -12.94 -0.10
N PHE A 479 3.66 -12.14 0.87
CA PHE A 479 4.91 -11.37 0.79
C PHE A 479 6.13 -12.25 0.55
N ARG A 480 6.28 -13.35 1.29
CA ARG A 480 7.42 -14.26 1.12
C ARG A 480 7.55 -14.76 -0.33
N ARG A 481 6.43 -15.16 -0.92
CA ARG A 481 6.35 -15.67 -2.30
C ARG A 481 6.61 -14.56 -3.31
N GLY A 482 6.02 -13.39 -3.09
CA GLY A 482 6.26 -12.21 -3.91
C GLY A 482 7.72 -11.79 -3.88
N TYR A 483 8.34 -11.78 -2.71
CA TYR A 483 9.74 -11.44 -2.53
C TYR A 483 10.66 -12.40 -3.27
N GLU A 484 10.40 -13.70 -3.22
CA GLU A 484 11.14 -14.70 -4.02
C GLU A 484 11.06 -14.39 -5.52
N ASP A 485 9.85 -14.17 -6.03
CA ASP A 485 9.61 -13.85 -7.44
C ASP A 485 10.27 -12.52 -7.84
N GLY A 486 10.13 -11.47 -7.03
CA GLY A 486 10.74 -10.16 -7.26
C GLY A 486 12.27 -10.19 -7.21
N TYR A 487 12.84 -10.91 -6.25
CA TYR A 487 14.28 -11.03 -6.08
C TYR A 487 14.94 -11.80 -7.22
N TYR A 488 14.33 -12.90 -7.69
CA TYR A 488 14.88 -13.69 -8.80
C TYR A 488 14.41 -13.26 -10.20
N SER A 489 13.56 -12.22 -10.31
CA SER A 489 12.87 -11.83 -11.56
C SER A 489 12.06 -12.97 -12.18
N ARG A 490 11.30 -13.69 -11.36
CA ARG A 490 10.48 -14.83 -11.76
C ARG A 490 9.01 -14.56 -11.43
N TYR A 491 8.13 -15.40 -11.96
CA TYR A 491 6.68 -15.34 -11.77
C TYR A 491 6.15 -16.74 -11.41
N ARG A 492 6.74 -17.37 -10.40
CA ARG A 492 6.43 -18.75 -10.01
C ARG A 492 5.11 -18.83 -9.26
N TYR A 493 4.84 -17.87 -8.39
CA TYR A 493 3.69 -17.90 -7.47
C TYR A 493 2.62 -16.88 -7.81
N GLY A 494 2.89 -15.99 -8.75
CA GLY A 494 1.94 -14.96 -9.17
C GLY A 494 2.16 -14.49 -10.60
N THR A 495 1.30 -13.57 -11.00
CA THR A 495 1.31 -12.96 -12.33
C THR A 495 1.23 -11.45 -12.22
N ARG A 496 1.60 -10.76 -13.31
CA ARG A 496 1.43 -9.33 -13.45
C ARG A 496 0.12 -9.06 -14.17
N GLU A 497 -0.78 -8.31 -13.54
CA GLU A 497 -2.03 -7.88 -14.15
C GLU A 497 -1.82 -6.75 -15.17
N SER A 498 -2.82 -6.56 -16.04
CA SER A 498 -2.84 -5.50 -17.06
C SER A 498 -2.74 -4.08 -16.49
N ASN A 499 -3.17 -3.88 -15.25
CA ASN A 499 -3.05 -2.62 -14.50
C ASN A 499 -1.64 -2.39 -13.89
N GLY A 500 -0.72 -3.35 -14.07
CA GLY A 500 0.64 -3.29 -13.54
C GLY A 500 0.81 -3.78 -12.10
N SER A 501 -0.27 -4.22 -11.42
CA SER A 501 -0.21 -4.85 -10.10
C SER A 501 0.20 -6.32 -10.18
N TYR A 502 0.69 -6.87 -9.07
CA TYR A 502 1.10 -8.26 -8.96
C TYR A 502 0.16 -9.02 -8.05
N VAL A 503 -0.35 -10.17 -8.51
CA VAL A 503 -1.32 -10.99 -7.77
C VAL A 503 -0.86 -12.44 -7.69
N VAL A 504 -1.24 -13.12 -6.61
CA VAL A 504 -0.93 -14.54 -6.42
C VAL A 504 -1.81 -15.40 -7.34
N LEU A 505 -1.25 -16.48 -7.89
CA LEU A 505 -2.02 -17.45 -8.68
C LEU A 505 -3.13 -18.07 -7.82
N GLY A 506 -4.33 -18.24 -8.39
CA GLY A 506 -5.50 -18.74 -7.66
C GLY A 506 -5.27 -20.06 -6.92
N ALA A 507 -4.51 -21.00 -7.50
CA ALA A 507 -4.16 -22.26 -6.85
C ALA A 507 -3.30 -22.04 -5.59
N VAL A 508 -2.33 -21.13 -5.65
CA VAL A 508 -1.45 -20.79 -4.51
C VAL A 508 -2.24 -20.03 -3.43
N LEU A 509 -3.15 -19.14 -3.83
CA LEU A 509 -4.06 -18.44 -2.93
C LEU A 509 -4.94 -19.44 -2.14
N GLY A 510 -5.46 -20.46 -2.81
CA GLY A 510 -6.23 -21.54 -2.20
C GLY A 510 -5.41 -22.33 -1.18
N THR A 511 -4.15 -22.67 -1.51
CA THR A 511 -3.24 -23.39 -0.58
C THR A 511 -2.87 -22.54 0.63
N ILE A 512 -2.62 -21.23 0.45
CA ILE A 512 -2.26 -20.33 1.55
C ILE A 512 -3.43 -20.18 2.52
N LEU A 513 -4.62 -19.91 2.01
CA LEU A 513 -5.76 -19.57 2.85
C LEU A 513 -6.46 -20.80 3.43
N GLY A 514 -6.47 -21.93 2.71
CA GLY A 514 -7.18 -23.13 3.12
C GLY A 514 -8.67 -22.87 3.39
N LEU A 515 -9.28 -21.93 2.67
CA LEU A 515 -10.68 -21.55 2.87
C LEU A 515 -11.59 -22.72 2.51
N SER A 516 -12.28 -23.28 3.50
CA SER A 516 -13.34 -24.25 3.31
C SER A 516 -14.68 -23.57 3.44
N LEU A 517 -15.62 -23.83 2.53
CA LEU A 517 -17.01 -23.46 2.75
C LEU A 517 -17.55 -24.22 3.96
N LEU A 518 -18.34 -23.54 4.78
CA LEU A 518 -19.15 -24.18 5.80
C LEU A 518 -20.39 -24.74 5.08
N ASN A 519 -20.56 -26.05 5.10
CA ASN A 519 -21.82 -26.68 4.66
C ASN A 519 -22.86 -26.35 5.74
N ASN A 520 -23.68 -25.34 5.50
CA ASN A 520 -24.85 -25.03 6.31
C ASN A 520 -26.08 -25.77 5.81
#